data_AF-A0A5B9G2B4-F1
#
_entry.id   AF-A0A5B9G2B4-F1
#
_cell.length_a   1.000
_cell.length_b   1.000
_cell.length_c   1.000
_cell.angle_alpha   90.00
_cell.angle_beta   90.00
_cell.angle_gamma   90.00
#
_symmetry.space_group_name_H-M   'P 1'
#
loop_
_entity.id
_entity.type
_entity.pdbx_description
1 polymer ?
#
loop_
_entity_poly.entity_id
_entity_poly.type
_entity_poly.pdbx_seq_one_letter_code
_entity_poly.pdbx_strand_id
1 'polypeptide(L)'
;MVTTLHDLVYASTPQRDVTLDLYVPDDGAPQHPLFIYLHGGGWKVGDKRDDVEGRMLPLVARGFVVASASYRLSGDALHPAAVHDVKAAVRWLRANASEYRIDPSRIGLGGASAGGHLASLAALSNGDPELEGIVGEHLDQSSSVGAVVAWYPPTDLVMSSFRSPFEARNLPEPSASGYLRLETVASDDRDLVLRAASPRWRAHRDAPPHLLLHGDRDAVVPLEHSRALHDALVGLGATSALHVVGGAGHEDPALETPSVMALIAGFLDEHLTPFPTQESPGGSAVTAPDS
;
A
#
# COMPACT_ATOMS: atom_id res chain seq x y z
N MET A 1 13.03 4.65 22.67
CA MET A 1 12.34 5.94 22.42
C MET A 1 11.93 5.97 20.95
N VAL A 2 11.18 6.97 20.48
CA VAL A 2 10.83 7.11 19.04
C VAL A 2 11.22 8.50 18.58
N THR A 3 11.99 8.59 17.50
CA THR A 3 12.25 9.85 16.80
C THR A 3 11.15 10.06 15.76
N THR A 4 10.45 11.17 15.84
CA THR A 4 9.40 11.53 14.88
C THR A 4 9.85 12.71 14.02
N LEU A 5 9.77 12.55 12.71
CA LEU A 5 10.03 13.59 11.71
C LEU A 5 8.72 13.88 10.98
N HIS A 6 8.34 15.15 10.92
CA HIS A 6 7.06 15.56 10.34
C HIS A 6 7.24 16.28 9.00
N ASP A 7 6.24 16.11 8.13
CA ASP A 7 6.04 16.86 6.90
C ASP A 7 7.25 16.81 5.95
N LEU A 8 7.92 15.65 5.88
CA LEU A 8 9.01 15.41 4.92
C LEU A 8 8.43 15.38 3.50
N VAL A 9 8.86 16.30 2.65
CA VAL A 9 8.41 16.39 1.26
C VAL A 9 9.13 15.31 0.44
N TYR A 10 8.36 14.36 -0.09
CA TYR A 10 8.91 13.31 -0.95
C TYR A 10 8.68 13.58 -2.44
N ALA A 11 7.73 14.47 -2.77
CA ALA A 11 7.48 14.92 -4.13
C ALA A 11 6.79 16.29 -4.14
N SER A 12 7.20 17.16 -5.07
CA SER A 12 6.48 18.39 -5.41
C SER A 12 5.70 18.19 -6.70
N THR A 13 4.40 18.50 -6.67
CA THR A 13 3.50 18.40 -7.84
C THR A 13 2.94 19.77 -8.18
N PRO A 14 2.38 19.98 -9.39
CA PRO A 14 1.75 21.26 -9.74
C PRO A 14 0.63 21.69 -8.79
N GLN A 15 -0.01 20.74 -8.11
CA GLN A 15 -1.10 21.01 -7.17
C GLN A 15 -0.58 21.36 -5.77
N ARG A 16 0.44 20.62 -5.30
CA ARG A 16 0.96 20.70 -3.92
C ARG A 16 2.22 19.88 -3.73
N ASP A 17 2.92 20.14 -2.63
CA ASP A 17 3.86 19.19 -2.05
C ASP A 17 3.11 18.01 -1.43
N VAL A 18 3.66 16.82 -1.64
CA VAL A 18 3.20 15.56 -1.07
C VAL A 18 4.22 15.11 -0.03
N THR A 19 3.72 14.82 1.17
CA THR A 19 4.54 14.68 2.37
C THR A 19 4.29 13.37 3.10
N LEU A 20 5.26 12.95 3.89
CA LEU A 20 5.15 11.85 4.83
C LEU A 20 5.67 12.25 6.22
N ASP A 21 5.22 11.51 7.23
CA ASP A 21 5.73 11.55 8.60
C ASP A 21 6.48 10.26 8.84
N LEU A 22 7.62 10.33 9.53
CA LEU A 22 8.48 9.18 9.79
C LEU A 22 8.62 8.95 11.29
N TYR A 23 8.42 7.71 11.71
CA TYR A 23 8.56 7.24 13.07
C TYR A 23 9.70 6.22 13.12
N VAL A 24 10.82 6.63 13.69
CA VAL A 24 12.07 5.86 13.69
C VAL A 24 12.32 5.32 15.12
N PRO A 25 12.44 4.00 15.30
CA PRO A 25 12.74 3.42 16.61
C PRO A 25 14.15 3.84 17.06
N ASP A 26 14.26 4.29 18.30
CA ASP A 26 15.52 4.64 18.95
C ASP A 26 15.89 3.53 19.95
N ASP A 27 16.42 2.44 19.39
CA ASP A 27 16.82 1.20 20.08
C ASP A 27 18.30 0.82 19.83
N GLY A 28 19.04 1.66 19.09
CA GLY A 28 20.46 1.47 18.78
C GLY A 28 20.77 0.56 17.58
N ALA A 29 19.77 -0.01 16.89
CA ALA A 29 20.03 -0.78 15.69
C ALA A 29 20.41 0.14 14.49
N PRO A 30 21.32 -0.31 13.60
CA PRO A 30 21.80 0.52 12.50
C PRO A 30 20.76 0.68 11.38
N GLN A 31 19.94 -0.35 11.15
CA GLN A 31 18.90 -0.36 10.12
C GLN A 31 17.70 -1.22 10.55
N HIS A 32 16.53 -0.83 10.05
CA HIS A 32 15.24 -1.42 10.37
C HIS A 32 14.46 -1.77 9.11
N PRO A 33 13.61 -2.81 9.13
CA PRO A 33 12.59 -2.96 8.09
C PRO A 33 11.66 -1.73 8.09
N LEU A 34 11.18 -1.35 6.91
CA LEU A 34 10.28 -0.23 6.72
C LEU A 34 8.85 -0.75 6.51
N PHE A 35 7.89 -0.13 7.19
CA PHE A 35 6.47 -0.25 6.86
C PHE A 35 5.92 1.11 6.46
N ILE A 36 5.33 1.20 5.27
CA ILE A 36 4.70 2.44 4.79
C ILE A 36 3.19 2.30 4.99
N TYR A 37 2.59 3.19 5.77
CA TYR A 37 1.15 3.26 6.00
C TYR A 37 0.50 4.34 5.13
N LEU A 38 -0.68 4.01 4.60
CA LEU A 38 -1.52 4.89 3.80
C LEU A 38 -2.90 5.02 4.47
N HIS A 39 -3.32 6.26 4.70
CA HIS A 39 -4.58 6.56 5.37
C HIS A 39 -5.82 6.19 4.52
N GLY A 40 -6.95 5.98 5.20
CA GLY A 40 -8.27 5.81 4.60
C GLY A 40 -8.89 7.13 4.11
N GLY A 41 -10.23 7.21 4.05
CA GLY A 41 -10.93 8.44 3.65
C GLY A 41 -11.42 8.49 2.20
N GLY A 42 -11.64 7.31 1.59
CA GLY A 42 -12.30 7.19 0.28
C GLY A 42 -11.61 7.99 -0.82
N TRP A 43 -10.28 8.09 -0.78
CA TRP A 43 -9.44 8.89 -1.68
C TRP A 43 -9.75 10.39 -1.71
N LYS A 44 -10.69 10.88 -0.91
CA LYS A 44 -11.22 12.26 -0.98
C LYS A 44 -10.80 13.14 0.18
N VAL A 45 -10.53 12.53 1.31
CA VAL A 45 -10.19 13.18 2.57
C VAL A 45 -9.15 12.32 3.32
N GLY A 46 -8.69 12.84 4.45
CA GLY A 46 -7.70 12.18 5.30
C GLY A 46 -6.30 12.73 5.07
N ASP A 47 -5.42 12.39 5.99
CA ASP A 47 -4.01 12.69 5.93
C ASP A 47 -3.19 11.67 6.72
N LYS A 48 -1.87 11.80 6.65
CA LYS A 48 -0.88 10.89 7.27
C LYS A 48 -0.94 10.78 8.80
N ARG A 49 -1.75 11.57 9.49
CA ARG A 49 -1.92 11.48 10.96
C ARG A 49 -3.08 10.58 11.37
N ASP A 50 -3.75 9.94 10.41
CA ASP A 50 -4.80 8.96 10.63
C ASP A 50 -4.29 7.73 11.38
N ASP A 51 -4.80 7.52 12.60
CA ASP A 51 -4.56 6.37 13.48
C ASP A 51 -3.08 5.98 13.72
N VAL A 52 -2.29 6.97 14.14
CA VAL A 52 -0.88 6.77 14.52
C VAL A 52 -0.74 5.79 15.69
N GLU A 53 -1.61 5.91 16.70
CA GLU A 53 -1.54 5.11 17.93
C GLU A 53 -1.94 3.64 17.72
N GLY A 54 -2.97 3.38 16.89
CA GLY A 54 -3.50 2.03 16.67
C GLY A 54 -2.70 1.22 15.65
N ARG A 55 -2.34 1.82 14.50
CA ARG A 55 -1.73 1.08 13.38
C ARG A 55 -0.22 1.27 13.25
N MET A 56 0.35 2.39 13.71
CA MET A 56 1.75 2.71 13.44
C MET A 56 2.67 2.43 14.63
N LEU A 57 2.40 3.03 15.79
CA LEU A 57 3.27 2.88 16.95
C LEU A 57 3.46 1.43 17.43
N PRO A 58 2.48 0.52 17.33
CA PRO A 58 2.71 -0.89 17.65
C PRO A 58 3.77 -1.56 16.76
N LEU A 59 3.91 -1.14 15.49
CA LEU A 59 4.95 -1.61 14.60
C LEU A 59 6.30 -0.94 14.88
N VAL A 60 6.31 0.35 15.23
CA VAL A 60 7.53 1.03 15.70
C VAL A 60 8.08 0.35 16.96
N ALA A 61 7.22 -0.03 17.89
CA ALA A 61 7.58 -0.79 19.09
C ALA A 61 8.11 -2.20 18.79
N ARG A 62 7.90 -2.71 17.57
CA ARG A 62 8.45 -3.97 17.05
C ARG A 62 9.74 -3.79 16.25
N GLY A 63 10.29 -2.58 16.20
CA GLY A 63 11.56 -2.30 15.54
C GLY A 63 11.44 -1.99 14.05
N PHE A 64 10.23 -1.65 13.57
CA PHE A 64 10.04 -1.11 12.22
C PHE A 64 10.25 0.40 12.22
N VAL A 65 10.89 0.92 11.16
CA VAL A 65 10.64 2.31 10.78
C VAL A 65 9.25 2.35 10.14
N VAL A 66 8.40 3.27 10.59
CA VAL A 66 7.08 3.46 9.99
C VAL A 66 7.02 4.82 9.30
N ALA A 67 6.68 4.82 8.01
CA ALA A 67 6.41 6.03 7.25
C ALA A 67 4.91 6.14 7.00
N SER A 68 4.27 7.20 7.47
CA SER A 68 2.88 7.50 7.12
C SER A 68 2.85 8.51 6.00
N ALA A 69 2.38 8.11 4.81
CA ALA A 69 2.43 8.95 3.62
C ALA A 69 1.06 9.50 3.25
N SER A 70 1.00 10.81 2.98
CA SER A 70 -0.11 11.40 2.26
C SER A 70 0.00 11.10 0.77
N TYR A 71 -1.12 11.17 0.05
CA TYR A 71 -1.18 11.07 -1.40
C TYR A 71 -2.14 12.13 -1.94
N ARG A 72 -2.05 12.49 -3.23
CA ARG A 72 -3.03 13.43 -3.81
C ARG A 72 -4.42 12.81 -3.78
N LEU A 73 -5.36 13.57 -3.22
CA LEU A 73 -6.76 13.16 -3.12
C LEU A 73 -7.44 13.31 -4.49
N SER A 74 -8.57 12.64 -4.71
CA SER A 74 -9.27 12.62 -6.00
C SER A 74 -9.85 13.98 -6.43
N GLY A 75 -9.92 14.93 -5.50
CA GLY A 75 -10.19 16.33 -5.78
C GLY A 75 -9.00 17.08 -6.40
N ASP A 76 -7.78 16.68 -6.04
CA ASP A 76 -6.53 17.29 -6.52
C ASP A 76 -6.08 16.67 -7.85
N ALA A 77 -6.17 15.35 -7.98
CA ALA A 77 -5.75 14.62 -9.18
C ALA A 77 -6.54 13.31 -9.37
N LEU A 78 -6.83 12.96 -10.63
CA LEU A 78 -7.56 11.73 -10.97
C LEU A 78 -6.65 10.50 -10.87
N HIS A 79 -7.26 9.32 -10.70
CA HIS A 79 -6.55 8.04 -10.84
C HIS A 79 -5.79 7.98 -12.19
N PRO A 80 -4.54 7.48 -12.24
CA PRO A 80 -3.78 6.79 -11.20
C PRO A 80 -2.84 7.67 -10.34
N ALA A 81 -3.07 9.00 -10.23
CA ALA A 81 -2.14 9.91 -9.55
C ALA A 81 -1.76 9.50 -8.12
N ALA A 82 -2.72 9.06 -7.31
CA ALA A 82 -2.44 8.60 -5.95
C ALA A 82 -1.54 7.33 -5.92
N VAL A 83 -1.66 6.43 -6.90
CA VAL A 83 -0.78 5.25 -7.02
C VAL A 83 0.65 5.70 -7.36
N HIS A 84 0.79 6.67 -8.27
CA HIS A 84 2.08 7.26 -8.60
C HIS A 84 2.73 7.93 -7.39
N ASP A 85 1.93 8.59 -6.54
CA ASP A 85 2.40 9.22 -5.32
C ASP A 85 2.89 8.19 -4.31
N VAL A 86 2.19 7.06 -4.16
CA VAL A 86 2.62 5.94 -3.29
C VAL A 86 3.95 5.35 -3.77
N LYS A 87 4.08 5.09 -5.08
CA LYS A 87 5.35 4.58 -5.64
C LYS A 87 6.47 5.60 -5.51
N ALA A 88 6.20 6.90 -5.65
CA ALA A 88 7.18 7.94 -5.38
C ALA A 88 7.64 7.96 -3.92
N ALA A 89 6.74 7.75 -2.95
CA ALA A 89 7.11 7.63 -1.55
C ALA A 89 8.04 6.43 -1.30
N VAL A 90 7.77 5.27 -1.92
CA VAL A 90 8.66 4.10 -1.84
C VAL A 90 10.06 4.44 -2.40
N ARG A 91 10.13 5.06 -3.58
CA ARG A 91 11.40 5.45 -4.22
C ARG A 91 12.17 6.44 -3.35
N TRP A 92 11.50 7.44 -2.80
CA TRP A 92 12.11 8.44 -1.92
C TRP A 92 12.65 7.84 -0.63
N LEU A 93 11.87 6.97 0.04
CA LEU A 93 12.32 6.29 1.25
C LEU A 93 13.49 5.34 0.97
N ARG A 94 13.51 4.69 -0.20
CA ARG A 94 14.62 3.85 -0.65
C ARG A 94 15.88 4.67 -0.94
N ALA A 95 15.75 5.82 -1.60
CA ALA A 95 16.87 6.73 -1.87
C ALA A 95 17.50 7.28 -0.57
N ASN A 96 16.66 7.58 0.43
CA ASN A 96 17.08 8.18 1.69
C ASN A 96 17.26 7.15 2.82
N ALA A 97 17.36 5.85 2.48
CA ALA A 97 17.31 4.78 3.47
C ALA A 97 18.43 4.87 4.52
N SER A 98 19.64 5.27 4.10
CA SER A 98 20.77 5.44 5.03
C SER A 98 20.55 6.57 6.04
N GLU A 99 19.89 7.67 5.65
CA GLU A 99 19.63 8.81 6.54
C GLU A 99 18.65 8.40 7.65
N TYR A 100 17.67 7.58 7.29
CA TYR A 100 16.56 7.23 8.18
C TYR A 100 16.67 5.84 8.81
N ARG A 101 17.85 5.21 8.75
CA ARG A 101 18.09 3.87 9.30
C ARG A 101 17.10 2.82 8.76
N ILE A 102 16.76 2.93 7.48
CA ILE A 102 15.92 1.97 6.76
C ILE A 102 16.82 0.93 6.08
N ASP A 103 16.38 -0.33 6.10
CA ASP A 103 16.87 -1.38 5.22
C ASP A 103 16.04 -1.36 3.92
N PRO A 104 16.61 -0.89 2.79
CA PRO A 104 15.86 -0.71 1.54
C PRO A 104 15.44 -2.03 0.89
N SER A 105 15.94 -3.16 1.38
CA SER A 105 15.56 -4.52 0.93
C SER A 105 14.34 -5.07 1.67
N ARG A 106 13.90 -4.45 2.76
CA ARG A 106 12.79 -4.91 3.60
C ARG A 106 11.73 -3.83 3.74
N ILE A 107 10.92 -3.66 2.70
CA ILE A 107 9.86 -2.64 2.64
C ILE A 107 8.49 -3.31 2.54
N GLY A 108 7.66 -3.16 3.57
CA GLY A 108 6.24 -3.47 3.54
C GLY A 108 5.40 -2.22 3.25
N LEU A 109 4.21 -2.43 2.70
CA LEU A 109 3.25 -1.38 2.38
C LEU A 109 1.88 -1.76 2.95
N GLY A 110 1.12 -0.81 3.45
CA GLY A 110 -0.20 -1.10 3.97
C GLY A 110 -1.06 0.13 4.15
N GLY A 111 -2.31 -0.09 4.53
CA GLY A 111 -3.25 0.99 4.72
C GLY A 111 -4.67 0.54 4.97
N ALA A 112 -5.49 1.48 5.42
CA ALA A 112 -6.90 1.27 5.73
C ALA A 112 -7.81 1.71 4.58
N SER A 113 -8.83 0.92 4.26
CA SER A 113 -9.86 1.27 3.27
C SER A 113 -9.22 1.70 1.93
N ALA A 114 -9.41 2.96 1.51
CA ALA A 114 -8.76 3.55 0.34
C ALA A 114 -7.22 3.41 0.33
N GLY A 115 -6.57 3.54 1.48
CA GLY A 115 -5.13 3.31 1.62
C GLY A 115 -4.74 1.85 1.42
N GLY A 116 -5.58 0.91 1.88
CA GLY A 116 -5.39 -0.53 1.64
C GLY A 116 -5.55 -0.92 0.17
N HIS A 117 -6.47 -0.26 -0.53
CA HIS A 117 -6.59 -0.34 -1.99
C HIS A 117 -5.31 0.15 -2.69
N LEU A 118 -4.82 1.35 -2.34
CA LEU A 118 -3.61 1.91 -2.95
C LEU A 118 -2.37 1.07 -2.66
N ALA A 119 -2.23 0.57 -1.42
CA ALA A 119 -1.17 -0.33 -1.01
C ALA A 119 -1.14 -1.59 -1.87
N SER A 120 -2.30 -2.25 -1.99
CA SER A 120 -2.44 -3.48 -2.78
C SER A 120 -2.17 -3.21 -4.26
N LEU A 121 -2.73 -2.12 -4.81
CA LEU A 121 -2.57 -1.80 -6.23
C LEU A 121 -1.12 -1.46 -6.59
N ALA A 122 -0.43 -0.69 -5.74
CA ALA A 122 0.98 -0.37 -5.93
C ALA A 122 1.86 -1.62 -5.87
N ALA A 123 1.65 -2.50 -4.88
CA ALA A 123 2.42 -3.73 -4.72
C ALA A 123 2.19 -4.76 -5.84
N LEU A 124 0.95 -4.92 -6.31
CA LEU A 124 0.60 -5.78 -7.44
C LEU A 124 1.04 -5.20 -8.80
N SER A 125 1.64 -4.02 -8.79
CA SER A 125 2.24 -3.37 -9.95
C SER A 125 3.75 -3.17 -9.76
N ASN A 126 4.39 -3.98 -8.92
CA ASN A 126 5.85 -4.02 -8.79
C ASN A 126 6.50 -4.21 -10.18
N GLY A 127 7.33 -3.26 -10.60
CA GLY A 127 8.01 -3.30 -11.90
C GLY A 127 7.12 -3.05 -13.13
N ASP A 128 5.84 -2.74 -12.95
CA ASP A 128 4.93 -2.41 -14.04
C ASP A 128 5.11 -0.94 -14.48
N PRO A 129 5.62 -0.69 -15.70
CA PRO A 129 5.84 0.68 -16.19
C PRO A 129 4.54 1.48 -16.37
N GLU A 130 3.37 0.83 -16.52
CA GLU A 130 2.10 1.53 -16.71
C GLU A 130 1.63 2.27 -15.45
N LEU A 131 1.99 1.76 -14.26
CA LEU A 131 1.64 2.37 -12.98
C LEU A 131 2.83 3.00 -12.26
N GLU A 132 4.03 3.01 -12.86
CA GLU A 132 5.23 3.50 -12.16
C GLU A 132 5.17 5.01 -11.86
N GLY A 133 4.59 5.76 -12.80
CA GLY A 133 4.53 7.22 -12.75
C GLY A 133 5.90 7.89 -12.85
N ILE A 134 5.89 9.23 -12.94
CA ILE A 134 7.10 10.08 -13.02
C ILE A 134 7.15 11.10 -11.87
N VAL A 135 6.48 10.79 -10.75
CA VAL A 135 6.38 11.67 -9.59
C VAL A 135 7.66 11.58 -8.75
N GLY A 136 8.18 12.73 -8.32
CA GLY A 136 9.39 12.84 -7.49
C GLY A 136 10.69 12.76 -8.30
N GLU A 137 11.82 12.89 -7.62
CA GLU A 137 13.14 13.03 -8.26
C GLU A 137 13.92 11.71 -8.37
N HIS A 138 13.55 10.69 -7.58
CA HIS A 138 14.27 9.42 -7.46
C HIS A 138 13.76 8.35 -8.44
N LEU A 139 13.61 8.69 -9.73
CA LEU A 139 13.04 7.79 -10.74
C LEU A 139 13.96 6.59 -11.07
N ASP A 140 15.22 6.65 -10.67
CA ASP A 140 16.21 5.57 -10.77
C ASP A 140 16.04 4.49 -9.70
N GLN A 141 15.27 4.76 -8.64
CA GLN A 141 15.00 3.82 -7.57
C GLN A 141 13.82 2.92 -7.93
N SER A 142 13.89 1.64 -7.54
CA SER A 142 12.73 0.76 -7.61
C SER A 142 11.60 1.28 -6.71
N SER A 143 10.34 1.08 -7.10
CA SER A 143 9.17 1.26 -6.23
C SER A 143 8.62 -0.07 -5.67
N SER A 144 9.35 -1.18 -5.86
CA SER A 144 8.87 -2.50 -5.45
C SER A 144 8.88 -2.67 -3.93
N VAL A 145 7.84 -3.35 -3.41
CA VAL A 145 7.67 -3.68 -1.99
C VAL A 145 7.52 -5.20 -1.79
N GLY A 146 7.90 -5.69 -0.61
CA GLY A 146 8.03 -7.11 -0.30
C GLY A 146 6.83 -7.75 0.40
N ALA A 147 5.92 -6.98 1.01
CA ALA A 147 4.72 -7.49 1.65
C ALA A 147 3.63 -6.42 1.75
N VAL A 148 2.36 -6.85 1.84
CA VAL A 148 1.19 -5.96 1.94
C VAL A 148 0.35 -6.30 3.17
N VAL A 149 -0.06 -5.27 3.92
CA VAL A 149 -1.07 -5.37 5.00
C VAL A 149 -2.21 -4.41 4.69
N ALA A 150 -3.39 -4.94 4.36
CA ALA A 150 -4.53 -4.12 3.99
C ALA A 150 -5.73 -4.36 4.91
N TRP A 151 -6.16 -3.29 5.57
CA TRP A 151 -7.38 -3.28 6.38
C TRP A 151 -8.57 -2.91 5.49
N TYR A 152 -9.54 -3.82 5.40
CA TYR A 152 -10.81 -3.71 4.68
C TYR A 152 -10.71 -2.96 3.33
N PRO A 153 -9.80 -3.38 2.43
CA PRO A 153 -9.57 -2.67 1.17
C PRO A 153 -10.73 -2.88 0.19
N PRO A 154 -11.14 -1.83 -0.55
CA PRO A 154 -11.81 -2.01 -1.84
C PRO A 154 -10.84 -2.66 -2.84
N THR A 155 -11.16 -3.84 -3.38
CA THR A 155 -10.24 -4.59 -4.27
C THR A 155 -10.82 -4.90 -5.65
N ASP A 156 -12.12 -4.69 -5.83
CA ASP A 156 -12.85 -4.98 -7.07
C ASP A 156 -13.95 -3.95 -7.29
N LEU A 157 -13.56 -2.86 -7.94
CA LEU A 157 -14.45 -1.74 -8.22
C LEU A 157 -15.56 -2.11 -9.21
N VAL A 158 -15.38 -3.20 -9.97
CA VAL A 158 -16.44 -3.75 -10.84
C VAL A 158 -17.59 -4.30 -9.99
N MET A 159 -17.30 -5.09 -8.95
CA MET A 159 -18.32 -5.57 -8.01
C MET A 159 -19.08 -4.42 -7.35
N SER A 160 -18.38 -3.36 -6.92
CA SER A 160 -19.02 -2.18 -6.32
C SER A 160 -19.86 -1.34 -7.30
N SER A 161 -19.70 -1.58 -8.62
CA SER A 161 -20.41 -0.87 -9.68
C SER A 161 -21.72 -1.56 -10.09
N PHE A 162 -21.97 -2.80 -9.65
CA PHE A 162 -23.24 -3.48 -9.87
C PHE A 162 -24.27 -3.01 -8.83
N ARG A 163 -25.13 -2.08 -9.24
CA ARG A 163 -26.34 -1.71 -8.49
C ARG A 163 -27.56 -2.25 -9.22
N SER A 164 -28.49 -2.88 -8.48
CA SER A 164 -29.83 -3.12 -9.01
C SER A 164 -30.54 -1.78 -9.28
N PRO A 165 -31.54 -1.73 -10.17
CA PRO A 165 -32.32 -0.52 -10.41
C PRO A 165 -32.99 0.06 -9.16
N PHE A 166 -33.22 -0.79 -8.14
CA PHE A 166 -33.76 -0.36 -6.85
C PHE A 166 -32.69 0.30 -5.97
N GLU A 167 -31.49 -0.26 -5.89
CA GLU A 167 -30.37 0.30 -5.11
C GLU A 167 -29.88 1.62 -5.69
N ALA A 168 -29.76 1.70 -7.03
CA ALA A 168 -29.35 2.93 -7.72
C ALA A 168 -30.31 4.11 -7.47
N ARG A 169 -31.58 3.84 -7.11
CA ARG A 169 -32.59 4.87 -6.81
C ARG A 169 -32.61 5.30 -5.34
N ASN A 170 -32.13 4.46 -4.43
CA ASN A 170 -32.37 4.64 -2.99
C ASN A 170 -31.09 4.79 -2.17
N LEU A 171 -29.92 4.44 -2.70
CA LEU A 171 -28.64 4.61 -2.01
C LEU A 171 -27.91 5.84 -2.55
N PRO A 172 -27.43 6.75 -1.68
CA PRO A 172 -26.61 7.88 -2.13
C PRO A 172 -25.36 7.37 -2.87
N GLU A 173 -25.06 7.96 -4.03
CA GLU A 173 -23.73 7.85 -4.64
C GLU A 173 -22.71 8.66 -3.80
N PRO A 174 -21.42 8.28 -3.76
CA PRO A 174 -20.83 7.36 -4.72
C PRO A 174 -20.37 6.01 -4.18
N SER A 175 -20.57 5.00 -5.02
CA SER A 175 -19.72 3.80 -5.11
C SER A 175 -18.22 4.17 -5.12
N ALA A 176 -17.32 3.25 -4.75
CA ALA A 176 -15.87 3.48 -4.78
C ALA A 176 -15.36 4.05 -6.12
N SER A 177 -16.00 3.70 -7.23
CA SER A 177 -15.78 4.25 -8.58
C SER A 177 -16.07 5.75 -8.72
N GLY A 178 -17.12 6.26 -8.08
CA GLY A 178 -17.43 7.68 -8.09
C GLY A 178 -16.49 8.50 -7.19
N TYR A 179 -15.97 7.89 -6.12
CA TYR A 179 -14.93 8.51 -5.29
C TYR A 179 -13.57 8.60 -5.99
N LEU A 180 -13.23 7.61 -6.82
CA LEU A 180 -12.08 7.67 -7.73
C LEU A 180 -12.34 8.50 -8.99
N ARG A 181 -13.55 9.06 -9.13
CA ARG A 181 -14.01 9.86 -10.28
C ARG A 181 -13.83 9.16 -11.62
N LEU A 182 -13.99 7.83 -11.64
CA LEU A 182 -13.90 7.00 -12.85
C LEU A 182 -15.15 7.10 -13.75
N GLU A 183 -16.15 7.87 -13.32
CA GLU A 183 -17.38 8.14 -14.06
C GLU A 183 -17.20 9.07 -15.28
N THR A 184 -16.05 9.74 -15.39
CA THR A 184 -15.73 10.60 -16.54
C THR A 184 -15.27 9.83 -17.78
N VAL A 185 -15.13 8.50 -17.68
CA VAL A 185 -14.78 7.60 -18.79
C VAL A 185 -16.03 7.21 -19.56
N ALA A 186 -15.94 7.18 -20.89
CA ALA A 186 -17.04 6.77 -21.77
C ALA A 186 -17.59 5.38 -21.36
N SER A 187 -18.90 5.17 -21.55
CA SER A 187 -19.64 3.98 -21.07
C SER A 187 -19.04 2.65 -21.51
N ASP A 188 -18.44 2.63 -22.70
CA ASP A 188 -18.02 1.40 -23.37
C ASP A 188 -16.68 0.86 -22.80
N ASP A 189 -15.87 1.73 -22.17
CA ASP A 189 -14.58 1.38 -21.57
C ASP A 189 -14.60 1.32 -20.03
N ARG A 190 -15.75 1.58 -19.41
CA ARG A 190 -15.86 1.72 -17.95
C ARG A 190 -15.44 0.46 -17.21
N ASP A 191 -15.82 -0.73 -17.68
CA ASP A 191 -15.41 -1.99 -17.05
C ASP A 191 -13.89 -2.19 -17.11
N LEU A 192 -13.27 -1.88 -18.26
CA LEU A 192 -11.81 -1.98 -18.43
C LEU A 192 -11.07 -1.06 -17.46
N VAL A 193 -11.51 0.19 -17.31
CA VAL A 193 -10.89 1.14 -16.38
C VAL A 193 -11.09 0.70 -14.92
N LEU A 194 -12.28 0.23 -14.56
CA LEU A 194 -12.54 -0.28 -13.21
C LEU A 194 -11.67 -1.48 -12.88
N ARG A 195 -11.48 -2.41 -13.83
CA ARG A 195 -10.56 -3.55 -13.66
C ARG A 195 -9.12 -3.08 -13.52
N ALA A 196 -8.67 -2.15 -14.36
CA ALA A 196 -7.31 -1.62 -14.30
C ALA A 196 -7.01 -0.93 -12.95
N ALA A 197 -8.02 -0.31 -12.35
CA ALA A 197 -7.95 0.33 -11.03
C ALA A 197 -8.24 -0.62 -9.86
N SER A 198 -8.49 -1.91 -10.10
CA SER A 198 -8.88 -2.88 -9.07
C SER A 198 -7.76 -3.86 -8.75
N PRO A 199 -7.26 -3.92 -7.50
CA PRO A 199 -6.25 -4.88 -7.07
C PRO A 199 -6.51 -6.33 -7.50
N ARG A 200 -7.75 -6.82 -7.40
CA ARG A 200 -8.04 -8.24 -7.70
C ARG A 200 -7.66 -8.66 -9.13
N TRP A 201 -7.79 -7.73 -10.08
CA TRP A 201 -7.56 -7.99 -11.50
C TRP A 201 -6.09 -7.86 -11.88
N ARG A 202 -5.24 -7.45 -10.94
CA ARG A 202 -3.78 -7.43 -11.06
C ARG A 202 -3.10 -8.54 -10.27
N ALA A 203 -3.84 -9.45 -9.64
CA ALA A 203 -3.26 -10.61 -8.97
C ALA A 203 -2.42 -11.44 -9.95
N HIS A 204 -1.23 -11.87 -9.52
CA HIS A 204 -0.32 -12.72 -10.29
C HIS A 204 0.47 -13.64 -9.35
N ARG A 205 1.04 -14.72 -9.90
CA ARG A 205 1.78 -15.75 -9.15
C ARG A 205 2.95 -15.23 -8.31
N ASP A 206 3.59 -14.16 -8.77
CA ASP A 206 4.79 -13.58 -8.16
C ASP A 206 4.44 -12.34 -7.32
N ALA A 207 3.15 -12.14 -6.99
CA ALA A 207 2.70 -11.04 -6.16
C ALA A 207 3.36 -11.11 -4.76
N PRO A 208 3.71 -9.97 -4.16
CA PRO A 208 4.16 -9.94 -2.76
C PRO A 208 3.13 -10.62 -1.85
N PRO A 209 3.53 -11.25 -0.73
CA PRO A 209 2.58 -11.76 0.25
C PRO A 209 1.58 -10.69 0.72
N HIS A 210 0.29 -11.02 0.77
CA HIS A 210 -0.78 -10.11 1.23
C HIS A 210 -1.47 -10.63 2.49
N LEU A 211 -1.48 -9.82 3.55
CA LEU A 211 -2.36 -9.99 4.70
C LEU A 211 -3.56 -9.04 4.57
N LEU A 212 -4.76 -9.62 4.55
CA LEU A 212 -6.03 -8.90 4.46
C LEU A 212 -6.76 -9.01 5.80
N LEU A 213 -7.12 -7.89 6.40
CA LEU A 213 -7.89 -7.83 7.65
C LEU A 213 -9.27 -7.25 7.36
N HIS A 214 -10.36 -7.87 7.82
CA HIS A 214 -11.69 -7.39 7.47
C HIS A 214 -12.74 -7.80 8.51
N GLY A 215 -13.64 -6.90 8.88
CA GLY A 215 -14.82 -7.24 9.69
C GLY A 215 -15.91 -7.92 8.87
N ASP A 216 -16.63 -8.89 9.44
CA ASP A 216 -17.75 -9.56 8.74
C ASP A 216 -19.07 -8.77 8.76
N ARG A 217 -19.09 -7.60 9.43
CA ARG A 217 -20.21 -6.66 9.47
C ARG A 217 -19.85 -5.30 8.88
N ASP A 218 -18.82 -5.23 8.05
CA ASP A 218 -18.47 -4.01 7.33
C ASP A 218 -19.58 -3.63 6.35
N ALA A 219 -20.23 -2.49 6.64
CA ALA A 219 -21.34 -1.94 5.85
C ALA A 219 -20.90 -0.90 4.81
N VAL A 220 -19.59 -0.59 4.75
CA VAL A 220 -19.00 0.40 3.83
C VAL A 220 -18.30 -0.32 2.68
N VAL A 221 -17.41 -1.26 3.01
CA VAL A 221 -16.71 -2.10 2.06
C VAL A 221 -17.07 -3.54 2.39
N PRO A 222 -17.87 -4.23 1.57
CA PRO A 222 -18.24 -5.61 1.88
C PRO A 222 -17.02 -6.54 1.96
N LEU A 223 -17.07 -7.51 2.88
CA LEU A 223 -16.04 -8.54 3.08
C LEU A 223 -15.64 -9.27 1.79
N GLU A 224 -16.57 -9.36 0.83
CA GLU A 224 -16.40 -9.91 -0.50
C GLU A 224 -15.21 -9.30 -1.25
N HIS A 225 -14.84 -8.04 -0.98
CA HIS A 225 -13.63 -7.46 -1.54
C HIS A 225 -12.36 -8.19 -1.07
N SER A 226 -12.19 -8.37 0.23
CA SER A 226 -11.02 -9.10 0.74
C SER A 226 -11.04 -10.56 0.32
N ARG A 227 -12.21 -11.21 0.30
CA ARG A 227 -12.35 -12.59 -0.21
C ARG A 227 -11.95 -12.70 -1.67
N ALA A 228 -12.45 -11.81 -2.54
CA ALA A 228 -12.17 -11.87 -3.96
C ALA A 228 -10.67 -11.67 -4.29
N LEU A 229 -9.97 -10.79 -3.57
CA LEU A 229 -8.53 -10.63 -3.75
C LEU A 229 -7.75 -11.84 -3.18
N HIS A 230 -8.13 -12.32 -2.00
CA HIS A 230 -7.53 -13.51 -1.40
C HIS A 230 -7.63 -14.72 -2.34
N ASP A 231 -8.83 -15.02 -2.82
CA ASP A 231 -9.09 -16.15 -3.70
C ASP A 231 -8.33 -16.02 -5.03
N ALA A 232 -8.23 -14.81 -5.59
CA ALA A 232 -7.47 -14.56 -6.81
C ALA A 232 -5.96 -14.80 -6.61
N LEU A 233 -5.39 -14.33 -5.49
CA LEU A 233 -3.97 -14.53 -5.17
C LEU A 233 -3.65 -16.01 -4.92
N VAL A 234 -4.42 -16.66 -4.04
CA VAL A 234 -4.22 -18.09 -3.71
C VAL A 234 -4.46 -18.96 -4.94
N GLY A 235 -5.47 -18.66 -5.75
CA GLY A 235 -5.77 -19.38 -6.99
C GLY A 235 -4.64 -19.32 -8.03
N LEU A 236 -3.80 -18.29 -7.98
CA LEU A 236 -2.61 -18.13 -8.83
C LEU A 236 -1.32 -18.63 -8.17
N GLY A 237 -1.41 -19.17 -6.95
CA GLY A 237 -0.26 -19.69 -6.20
C GLY A 237 0.54 -18.64 -5.42
N ALA A 238 0.05 -17.40 -5.34
CA ALA A 238 0.66 -16.35 -4.52
C ALA A 238 0.26 -16.50 -3.04
N THR A 239 1.10 -15.98 -2.14
CA THR A 239 0.84 -16.02 -0.70
C THR A 239 -0.20 -14.97 -0.31
N SER A 240 -1.31 -15.41 0.29
CA SER A 240 -2.28 -14.51 0.91
C SER A 240 -2.87 -15.12 2.18
N ALA A 241 -3.10 -14.29 3.20
CA ALA A 241 -3.82 -14.61 4.40
C ALA A 241 -5.01 -13.66 4.58
N LEU A 242 -6.17 -14.19 4.97
CA LEU A 242 -7.37 -13.41 5.26
C LEU A 242 -7.76 -13.60 6.73
N HIS A 243 -7.64 -12.54 7.52
CA HIS A 243 -8.07 -12.49 8.91
C HIS A 243 -9.43 -11.79 9.02
N VAL A 244 -10.48 -12.57 9.27
CA VAL A 244 -11.84 -12.05 9.44
C VAL A 244 -12.15 -11.85 10.92
N VAL A 245 -12.51 -10.63 11.30
CA VAL A 245 -12.90 -10.29 12.68
C VAL A 245 -14.42 -10.33 12.80
N GLY A 246 -14.94 -11.34 13.49
CA GLY A 246 -16.37 -11.54 13.67
C GLY A 246 -17.02 -10.42 14.46
N GLY A 247 -18.12 -9.87 13.94
CA GLY A 247 -18.90 -8.80 14.54
C GLY A 247 -18.39 -7.39 14.25
N ALA A 248 -17.19 -7.24 13.72
CA ALA A 248 -16.54 -5.94 13.47
C ALA A 248 -17.09 -5.25 12.22
N GLY A 249 -17.23 -3.92 12.28
CA GLY A 249 -17.59 -3.05 11.16
C GLY A 249 -16.39 -2.42 10.44
N HIS A 250 -16.66 -1.37 9.64
CA HIS A 250 -15.63 -0.53 9.02
C HIS A 250 -14.93 0.33 10.08
N GLU A 251 -13.60 0.44 10.04
CA GLU A 251 -12.80 1.20 11.04
C GLU A 251 -13.03 0.74 12.50
N ASP A 252 -13.41 -0.53 12.70
CA ASP A 252 -13.70 -1.06 14.03
C ASP A 252 -12.38 -1.31 14.80
N PRO A 253 -12.23 -0.79 16.05
CA PRO A 253 -11.04 -1.00 16.86
C PRO A 253 -10.69 -2.48 17.12
N ALA A 254 -11.65 -3.41 16.95
CA ALA A 254 -11.39 -4.84 17.01
C ALA A 254 -10.31 -5.30 15.99
N LEU A 255 -10.13 -4.56 14.90
CA LEU A 255 -9.12 -4.81 13.85
C LEU A 255 -7.72 -4.27 14.20
N GLU A 256 -7.57 -3.61 15.36
CA GLU A 256 -6.31 -3.03 15.86
C GLU A 256 -5.97 -3.49 17.28
N THR A 257 -6.64 -4.54 17.76
CA THR A 257 -6.31 -5.11 19.07
C THR A 257 -4.82 -5.50 19.13
N PRO A 258 -4.20 -5.53 20.32
CA PRO A 258 -2.80 -5.94 20.46
C PRO A 258 -2.51 -7.32 19.85
N SER A 259 -3.48 -8.24 19.86
CA SER A 259 -3.36 -9.54 19.20
C SER A 259 -3.34 -9.44 17.67
N VAL A 260 -4.16 -8.56 17.09
CA VAL A 260 -4.17 -8.34 15.64
C VAL A 260 -2.89 -7.63 15.21
N MET A 261 -2.44 -6.61 15.95
CA MET A 261 -1.17 -5.95 15.66
C MET A 261 0.04 -6.88 15.81
N ALA A 262 0.01 -7.82 16.76
CA ALA A 262 1.03 -8.86 16.88
C ALA A 262 1.01 -9.84 15.70
N LEU A 263 -0.17 -10.21 15.18
CA LEU A 263 -0.31 -11.01 13.97
C LEU A 263 0.29 -10.29 12.76
N ILE A 264 0.01 -9.00 12.62
CA ILE A 264 0.54 -8.16 11.53
C ILE A 264 2.06 -8.08 11.59
N ALA A 265 2.62 -7.80 12.78
CA ALA A 265 4.07 -7.78 12.97
C ALA A 265 4.71 -9.13 12.62
N GLY A 266 4.13 -10.24 13.06
CA GLY A 266 4.61 -11.58 12.72
C GLY A 266 4.59 -11.87 11.22
N PHE A 267 3.53 -11.47 10.52
CA PHE A 267 3.44 -11.58 9.07
C PHE A 267 4.53 -10.77 8.34
N LEU A 268 4.77 -9.54 8.79
CA LEU A 268 5.83 -8.69 8.24
C LEU A 268 7.23 -9.28 8.52
N ASP A 269 7.48 -9.77 9.74
CA ASP A 269 8.74 -10.42 10.11
C ASP A 269 9.01 -11.67 9.27
N GLU A 270 7.97 -12.46 8.97
CA GLU A 270 8.08 -13.67 8.14
C GLU A 270 8.42 -13.35 6.68
N HIS A 271 7.81 -12.30 6.12
CA HIS A 271 7.87 -12.05 4.67
C HIS A 271 8.81 -10.93 4.23
N LEU A 272 9.22 -10.04 5.14
CA LEU A 272 10.26 -9.04 4.88
C LEU A 272 11.63 -9.61 5.26
N THR A 273 12.01 -10.72 4.62
CA THR A 273 13.39 -11.19 4.63
C THR A 273 14.22 -10.40 3.62
N PRO A 274 15.51 -10.13 3.88
CA PRO A 274 16.36 -9.43 2.92
C PRO A 274 16.31 -10.12 1.56
N PHE A 275 16.08 -9.38 0.47
CA PHE A 275 16.24 -9.94 -0.87
C PHE A 275 17.67 -10.50 -0.99
N PRO A 276 17.87 -11.71 -1.56
CA PRO A 276 19.22 -12.16 -1.87
C PRO A 276 19.85 -11.10 -2.78
N THR A 277 20.92 -10.48 -2.29
CA THR A 277 21.71 -9.55 -3.11
C THR A 277 22.12 -10.29 -4.37
N GLN A 278 21.72 -9.79 -5.54
CA GLN A 278 22.33 -10.26 -6.77
C GLN A 278 23.82 -9.97 -6.65
N GLU A 279 24.63 -11.02 -6.46
CA GLU A 279 26.08 -10.91 -6.51
C GLU A 279 26.43 -10.24 -7.83
N SER A 280 27.09 -9.08 -7.74
CA SER A 280 27.69 -8.47 -8.92
C SER A 280 28.60 -9.50 -9.56
N PRO A 281 28.51 -9.76 -10.88
CA PRO A 281 29.40 -10.72 -11.52
C PRO A 281 30.84 -10.29 -11.25
N GLY A 282 31.56 -11.15 -10.53
CA GLY A 282 32.89 -10.86 -10.04
C GLY A 282 33.76 -10.26 -11.13
N GLY A 283 34.36 -9.11 -10.81
CA GLY A 283 35.36 -8.48 -11.66
C GLY A 283 36.45 -9.50 -11.96
N SER A 284 36.48 -9.96 -13.20
CA SER A 284 37.55 -10.80 -13.70
C SER A 284 38.82 -9.96 -13.68
N ALA A 285 39.69 -10.24 -12.71
CA ALA A 285 41.03 -9.66 -12.66
C ALA A 285 41.78 -10.13 -13.91
N VAL A 286 41.81 -9.27 -14.93
CA VAL A 286 42.72 -9.40 -16.06
C VAL A 286 44.12 -9.22 -15.51
N THR A 287 44.81 -10.34 -15.31
CA THR A 287 46.26 -10.38 -15.12
C THR A 287 46.90 -9.99 -16.45
N ALA A 288 47.64 -8.87 -16.45
CA ALA A 288 48.49 -8.51 -17.57
C ALA A 288 49.63 -9.53 -17.69
N PRO A 289 50.01 -9.96 -18.91
CA PRO A 289 51.20 -10.78 -19.08
C PRO A 289 52.44 -9.88 -18.98
N ASP A 290 53.41 -10.31 -18.18
CA ASP A 290 54.78 -9.81 -18.23
C ASP A 290 55.41 -10.13 -19.59
N SER A 291 55.69 -9.09 -20.38
CA SER A 291 56.86 -8.96 -21.28
C SER A 291 56.85 -7.63 -22.01
#